data_AF-A0A970U8N4-F1
#
_entry.id   AF-A0A970U8N4-F1
#
_cell.length_a   1.000
_cell.length_b   1.000
_cell.length_c   1.000
_cell.angle_alpha   90.00
_cell.angle_beta   90.00
_cell.angle_gamma   90.00
#
_symmetry.space_group_name_H-M   'P 1'
#
loop_
_entity.id
_entity.type
_entity.pdbx_description
1 polymer ?
#
loop_
_entity_poly.entity_id
_entity_poly.type
_entity_poly.pdbx_seq_one_letter_code
_entity_poly.pdbx_strand_id
1 'polypeptide(L)'
;MTTDTFDLMCTATGFTKYFANTQLSSVTTALTLENINQVLTAYRIPPITLIDTYVGIEDKAGDITQVNPWSATHILFVPDVTVGQMYNGPIAEQLEKPDGVLLSTRGNVSLSIRREYNPVSVLTKGECNAFPSWPTVDRCFNLYTASASTWA
;
A
#
# COMPACT_ATOMS: atom_id res chain seq x y z
N MET A 1 -0.74 2.81 8.82
CA MET A 1 0.53 2.53 9.54
C MET A 1 0.75 1.03 9.56
N THR A 2 1.96 0.52 9.82
CA THR A 2 2.19 -0.94 9.95
C THR A 2 1.70 -1.46 11.30
N THR A 3 1.53 -2.77 11.44
CA THR A 3 1.18 -3.39 12.74
C THR A 3 2.25 -3.08 13.81
N ASP A 4 3.54 -3.19 13.49
CA ASP A 4 4.61 -2.88 14.44
C ASP A 4 4.53 -1.44 14.99
N THR A 5 4.20 -0.47 14.12
CA THR A 5 4.04 0.93 14.53
C THR A 5 2.84 1.09 15.48
N PHE A 6 1.76 0.36 15.22
CA PHE A 6 0.57 0.37 16.05
C PHE A 6 0.82 -0.25 17.42
N ASP A 7 1.56 -1.35 17.49
CA ASP A 7 1.93 -1.99 18.76
C ASP A 7 2.79 -1.06 19.62
N LEU A 8 3.76 -0.37 19.01
CA LEU A 8 4.56 0.65 19.68
C LEU A 8 3.67 1.78 20.24
N MET A 9 2.71 2.27 19.46
CA MET A 9 1.75 3.29 19.92
C MET A 9 0.92 2.80 21.11
N CYS A 10 0.47 1.54 21.10
CA CYS A 10 -0.30 0.95 22.20
C CYS A 10 0.52 0.80 23.50
N THR A 11 1.85 0.76 23.41
CA THR A 11 2.74 0.73 24.59
C THR A 11 3.10 2.13 25.11
N ALA A 12 2.83 3.19 24.35
CA ALA A 12 3.22 4.54 24.72
C ALA A 12 2.45 5.06 25.95
N THR A 13 3.18 5.61 26.93
CA THR A 13 2.61 6.05 28.22
C THR A 13 1.52 7.12 28.06
N GLY A 14 1.71 8.08 27.15
CA GLY A 14 0.70 9.12 26.88
C GLY A 14 -0.58 8.53 26.28
N PHE A 15 -0.43 7.59 25.35
CA PHE A 15 -1.55 6.93 24.67
C PHE A 15 -2.35 6.06 25.64
N THR A 16 -1.67 5.20 26.39
CA THR A 16 -2.30 4.35 27.43
C THR A 16 -3.04 5.18 28.49
N LYS A 17 -2.46 6.29 28.95
CA LYS A 17 -3.12 7.23 29.90
C LYS A 17 -4.35 7.90 29.32
N TYR A 18 -4.33 8.31 28.05
CA TYR A 18 -5.50 8.91 27.40
C TYR A 18 -6.67 7.92 27.37
N PHE A 19 -6.44 6.70 26.91
CA PHE A 19 -7.49 5.67 26.83
C PHE A 19 -7.93 5.14 28.20
N ALA A 20 -7.05 5.15 29.21
CA ALA A 20 -7.44 4.85 30.58
C ALA A 20 -8.49 5.84 31.15
N ASN A 21 -8.53 7.08 30.65
CA ASN A 21 -9.44 8.14 31.11
C ASN A 21 -10.75 8.25 30.30
N THR A 22 -10.82 7.69 29.09
CA THR A 22 -11.99 7.81 28.18
C THR A 22 -13.05 6.70 28.34
N GLN A 23 -13.15 6.10 29.53
CA GLN A 23 -14.06 4.98 29.86
C GLN A 23 -13.70 3.59 29.27
N LEU A 24 -12.48 3.39 28.75
CA LEU A 24 -11.89 2.04 28.70
C LEU A 24 -11.45 1.52 30.09
N SER A 25 -11.85 2.23 31.15
CA SER A 25 -11.41 2.05 32.54
C SER A 25 -11.96 0.81 33.24
N SER A 26 -12.82 0.01 32.62
CA SER A 26 -13.34 -1.23 33.23
C SER A 26 -12.39 -2.42 32.99
N VAL A 27 -11.25 -2.43 33.68
CA VAL A 27 -10.37 -3.57 34.09
C VAL A 27 -9.97 -4.66 33.05
N THR A 28 -10.52 -4.70 31.84
CA THR A 28 -10.29 -5.82 30.88
C THR A 28 -10.41 -5.43 29.41
N THR A 29 -10.62 -4.17 29.07
CA THR A 29 -10.72 -3.77 27.66
C THR A 29 -9.31 -3.60 27.09
N ALA A 30 -8.82 -4.64 26.41
CA ALA A 30 -7.52 -4.59 25.73
C ALA A 30 -7.49 -3.44 24.72
N LEU A 31 -6.32 -2.79 24.57
CA LEU A 31 -6.04 -1.80 23.53
C LEU A 31 -5.95 -2.49 22.16
N THR A 32 -7.09 -2.95 21.67
CA THR A 32 -7.24 -3.53 20.33
C THR A 32 -7.55 -2.43 19.33
N LEU A 33 -7.21 -2.67 18.07
CA LEU A 33 -7.54 -1.78 16.97
C LEU A 33 -9.04 -1.45 16.93
N GLU A 34 -9.89 -2.45 17.18
CA GLU A 34 -11.34 -2.29 17.19
C GLU A 34 -11.80 -1.33 18.30
N ASN A 35 -11.38 -1.55 19.55
CA ASN A 35 -11.78 -0.70 20.67
C ASN A 35 -11.27 0.74 20.50
N ILE A 36 -10.04 0.90 20.00
CA ILE A 36 -9.47 2.22 19.71
C ILE A 36 -10.29 2.92 18.62
N ASN A 37 -10.56 2.24 17.49
CA ASN A 37 -11.32 2.83 16.39
C ASN A 37 -12.77 3.15 16.76
N GLN A 38 -13.41 2.37 17.64
CA GLN A 38 -14.73 2.70 18.18
C GLN A 38 -14.70 4.05 18.93
N VAL A 39 -13.72 4.24 19.80
CA VAL A 39 -13.53 5.50 20.54
C VAL A 39 -13.21 6.66 19.59
N LEU A 40 -12.26 6.48 18.67
CA LEU A 40 -11.90 7.52 17.69
C LEU A 40 -13.13 7.95 16.87
N THR A 41 -13.90 6.98 16.37
CA THR A 41 -15.12 7.24 15.60
C THR A 41 -16.18 7.95 16.44
N ALA A 42 -16.35 7.56 17.72
CA ALA A 42 -17.28 8.23 18.64
C ALA A 42 -16.94 9.71 18.86
N TYR A 43 -15.65 10.06 18.89
CA TYR A 43 -15.16 11.43 18.96
C TYR A 43 -15.04 12.13 17.59
N ARG A 44 -15.48 11.49 16.50
CA ARG A 44 -15.35 11.98 15.12
C ARG A 44 -13.89 12.19 14.67
N ILE A 45 -12.98 11.43 15.24
CA ILE A 45 -11.57 11.35 14.84
C ILE A 45 -11.45 10.21 13.82
N PRO A 46 -10.69 10.39 12.73
CA PRO A 46 -10.49 9.34 11.73
C PRO A 46 -9.97 8.03 12.34
N PRO A 47 -10.51 6.86 11.94
CA PRO A 47 -10.04 5.58 12.42
C PRO A 47 -8.66 5.23 11.87
N ILE A 48 -7.94 4.38 12.60
CA ILE A 48 -6.65 3.83 12.21
C ILE A 48 -6.87 2.65 11.26
N THR A 49 -6.12 2.64 10.16
CA THR A 49 -6.01 1.49 9.25
C THR A 49 -4.59 0.94 9.28
N LEU A 50 -4.47 -0.37 9.52
CA LEU A 50 -3.21 -1.10 9.45
C LEU A 50 -2.95 -1.53 8.01
N ILE A 51 -1.71 -1.38 7.57
CA ILE A 51 -1.26 -1.77 6.24
C ILE A 51 -0.03 -2.65 6.42
N ASP A 52 -0.21 -3.95 6.19
CA ASP A 52 0.87 -4.91 6.10
C ASP A 52 0.76 -5.64 4.76
N THR A 53 1.81 -5.56 3.99
CA THR A 53 1.92 -6.21 2.68
C THR A 53 3.27 -6.87 2.66
N TYR A 54 3.37 -8.09 2.12
CA TYR A 54 4.64 -8.76 1.95
C TYR A 54 4.89 -8.95 0.46
N VAL A 55 6.07 -8.51 0.02
CA VAL A 55 6.55 -8.71 -1.34
C VAL A 55 7.78 -9.62 -1.29
N GLY A 56 7.82 -10.59 -2.20
CA GLY A 56 9.01 -11.41 -2.42
C GLY A 56 9.98 -10.68 -3.33
N ILE A 57 11.21 -10.47 -2.86
CA ILE A 57 12.31 -9.97 -3.67
C ILE A 57 13.26 -11.14 -3.90
N GLU A 58 13.36 -11.55 -5.16
CA GLU A 58 14.33 -12.53 -5.62
C GLU A 58 15.67 -11.84 -5.91
N ASP A 59 16.73 -12.35 -5.30
CA ASP A 59 18.08 -11.85 -5.55
C ASP A 59 18.74 -12.53 -6.78
N LYS A 60 19.99 -12.16 -7.07
CA LYS A 60 20.73 -12.73 -8.21
C LYS A 60 21.01 -14.24 -8.05
N ALA A 61 21.05 -14.75 -6.82
CA ALA A 61 21.27 -16.17 -6.53
C ALA A 61 19.98 -17.00 -6.66
N GLY A 62 18.82 -16.35 -6.84
CA GLY A 62 17.51 -16.98 -6.88
C GLY A 62 16.88 -17.16 -5.50
N ASP A 63 17.46 -16.55 -4.46
CA ASP A 63 16.92 -16.60 -3.11
C ASP A 63 15.81 -15.55 -2.95
N ILE A 64 14.62 -15.98 -2.52
CA ILE A 64 13.45 -15.12 -2.32
C ILE A 64 13.40 -14.66 -0.87
N THR A 65 13.52 -13.35 -0.66
CA THR A 65 13.32 -12.72 0.65
C THR A 65 11.96 -12.05 0.72
N GLN A 66 11.20 -12.32 1.78
CA GLN A 66 9.92 -11.66 2.02
C GLN A 66 10.16 -10.37 2.80
N VAL A 67 9.76 -9.23 2.24
CA VAL A 67 9.92 -7.92 2.89
C VAL A 67 8.60 -7.17 2.91
N ASN A 68 8.36 -6.41 3.97
CA ASN A 68 7.28 -5.43 3.99
C ASN A 68 7.79 -4.15 3.31
N PRO A 69 7.18 -3.69 2.19
CA PRO A 69 7.63 -2.50 1.49
C PRO A 69 7.27 -1.21 2.25
N TRP A 70 6.43 -1.29 3.28
CA TRP A 70 6.01 -0.15 4.08
C TRP A 70 7.03 0.18 5.17
N SER A 71 7.22 1.47 5.41
CA SER A 71 8.12 1.94 6.47
C SER A 71 7.49 1.71 7.85
N ALA A 72 8.24 1.06 8.75
CA ALA A 72 7.87 0.89 10.16
C ALA A 72 8.05 2.15 11.02
N THR A 73 8.49 3.26 10.41
CA THR A 73 8.81 4.51 11.11
C THR A 73 7.97 5.69 10.66
N HIS A 74 6.89 5.43 9.92
CA HIS A 74 6.02 6.46 9.38
C HIS A 74 4.55 6.17 9.64
N ILE A 75 3.83 7.21 10.03
CA ILE A 75 2.37 7.21 10.12
C ILE A 75 1.85 8.22 9.10
N LEU A 76 1.01 7.73 8.19
CA LEU A 76 0.38 8.56 7.17
C LEU A 76 -1.05 8.90 7.59
N PHE A 77 -1.37 10.20 7.56
CA PHE A 77 -2.72 10.72 7.73
C PHE A 77 -3.25 11.10 6.35
N VAL A 78 -4.37 10.46 5.97
CA VAL A 78 -5.03 10.67 4.69
C VAL A 78 -6.48 11.10 4.90
N PRO A 79 -7.03 11.95 4.01
CA PRO A 79 -8.43 12.37 4.11
C PRO A 79 -9.42 11.24 3.76
N ASP A 80 -8.99 10.26 2.97
CA ASP A 80 -9.76 9.09 2.53
C ASP A 80 -8.79 7.92 2.31
N VAL A 81 -9.30 6.69 2.38
CA VAL A 81 -8.56 5.46 2.01
C VAL A 81 -8.25 5.46 0.50
N THR A 82 -9.15 6.01 -0.33
CA THR A 82 -8.91 6.19 -1.76
C THR A 82 -8.20 7.51 -2.01
N VAL A 83 -6.88 7.45 -2.16
CA VAL A 83 -6.02 8.65 -2.27
C VAL A 83 -5.72 9.06 -3.71
N GLY A 84 -6.09 8.24 -4.69
CA GLY A 84 -5.66 8.45 -6.07
C GLY A 84 -6.33 7.54 -7.07
N GLN A 85 -5.84 7.62 -8.29
CA GLN A 85 -6.29 6.82 -9.44
C GLN A 85 -5.08 6.33 -10.23
N MET A 86 -5.23 5.20 -10.90
CA MET A 86 -4.23 4.73 -11.85
C MET A 86 -4.65 5.16 -13.26
N TYR A 87 -3.86 6.03 -13.88
CA TYR A 87 -4.08 6.44 -15.26
C TYR A 87 -3.36 5.48 -16.19
N ASN A 88 -3.99 5.14 -17.32
CA ASN A 88 -3.40 4.30 -18.34
C ASN A 88 -3.12 5.14 -19.58
N GLY A 89 -1.85 5.18 -19.99
CA GLY A 89 -1.44 5.78 -21.24
C GLY A 89 -1.71 4.86 -22.44
N PRO A 90 -1.65 5.39 -23.67
CA PRO A 90 -1.73 4.54 -24.85
C PRO A 90 -0.53 3.59 -24.91
N ILE A 91 -0.77 2.41 -25.47
CA ILE A 91 0.26 1.39 -25.72
C ILE A 91 0.71 1.51 -27.17
N ALA A 92 2.02 1.52 -27.41
CA ALA A 92 2.58 1.73 -28.74
C ALA A 92 2.07 0.71 -29.77
N GLU A 93 2.00 -0.57 -29.42
CA GLU A 93 1.49 -1.61 -30.33
C GLU A 93 -0.02 -1.55 -30.58
N GLN A 94 -0.79 -0.80 -29.77
CA GLN A 94 -2.18 -0.50 -30.07
C GLN A 94 -2.31 0.62 -31.12
N LEU A 95 -1.36 1.55 -31.14
CA LEU A 95 -1.32 2.65 -32.10
C LEU A 95 -0.76 2.21 -33.45
N GLU A 96 0.33 1.43 -33.41
CA GLU A 96 1.01 0.90 -34.58
C GLU A 96 1.19 -0.60 -34.42
N LYS A 97 0.23 -1.35 -34.97
CA LYS A 97 0.21 -2.80 -34.88
C LYS A 97 1.31 -3.38 -35.78
N PRO A 98 2.28 -4.16 -35.24
CA PRO A 98 3.28 -4.81 -36.06
C PRO A 98 2.68 -5.91 -36.95
N ASP A 99 3.25 -6.10 -38.14
CA ASP A 99 2.80 -7.11 -39.09
C ASP A 99 2.96 -8.54 -38.55
N GLY A 100 1.97 -9.39 -38.85
CA GLY A 100 1.98 -10.80 -38.44
C GLY A 100 1.76 -11.04 -36.94
N VAL A 101 1.44 -10.00 -36.17
CA VAL A 101 1.14 -10.09 -34.74
C VAL A 101 -0.37 -10.23 -34.49
N LEU A 102 -0.74 -11.18 -33.63
CA LEU A 102 -2.08 -11.24 -33.05
C LEU A 102 -2.11 -10.34 -31.82
N LEU A 103 -2.99 -9.34 -31.81
CA LEU A 103 -3.13 -8.38 -30.72
C LEU A 103 -4.49 -8.57 -30.05
N SER A 104 -4.51 -8.67 -28.73
CA SER A 104 -5.73 -8.72 -27.93
C SER A 104 -5.55 -7.88 -26.67
N THR A 105 -6.48 -6.98 -26.40
CA THR A 105 -6.41 -6.11 -25.22
C THR A 105 -7.48 -6.51 -24.21
N ARG A 106 -7.10 -6.60 -22.93
CA ARG A 106 -8.03 -6.81 -21.82
C ARG A 106 -7.72 -5.82 -20.71
N GLY A 107 -8.65 -4.90 -20.46
CA GLY A 107 -8.43 -3.81 -19.50
C GLY A 107 -7.30 -2.91 -19.96
N ASN A 108 -6.32 -2.66 -19.08
CA ASN A 108 -5.14 -1.84 -19.34
C ASN A 108 -3.93 -2.62 -19.89
N VAL A 109 -4.08 -3.93 -20.13
CA VAL A 109 -3.00 -4.78 -20.65
C VAL A 109 -3.28 -5.15 -22.10
N SER A 110 -2.32 -4.90 -22.98
CA SER A 110 -2.31 -5.36 -24.37
C SER A 110 -1.42 -6.58 -24.51
N LEU A 111 -1.96 -7.65 -25.09
CA LEU A 111 -1.25 -8.90 -25.35
C LEU A 111 -0.95 -8.99 -26.84
N SER A 112 0.33 -9.12 -27.19
CA SER A 112 0.79 -9.41 -28.54
C SER A 112 1.42 -10.79 -28.63
N ILE A 113 1.02 -11.55 -29.65
CA ILE A 113 1.54 -12.89 -29.92
C ILE A 113 2.12 -12.91 -31.33
N ARG A 114 3.39 -13.29 -31.44
CA ARG A 114 4.10 -13.48 -32.71
C ARG A 114 4.69 -14.89 -32.76
N ARG A 115 4.50 -15.57 -33.88
CA ARG A 115 5.14 -16.86 -34.14
C ARG A 115 6.34 -16.65 -35.05
N GLU A 116 7.46 -17.26 -34.69
CA GLU A 116 8.66 -17.34 -35.51
C GLU A 116 8.87 -18.80 -35.92
N TYR A 117 9.48 -19.04 -37.08
CA TYR A 117 9.61 -20.38 -37.65
C TYR A 117 11.05 -20.93 -37.62
N ASN A 118 12.06 -20.06 -37.54
CA ASN A 118 13.46 -20.48 -37.57
C ASN A 118 14.30 -19.79 -36.48
N PRO A 119 14.43 -20.37 -35.27
CA PRO A 119 13.76 -21.60 -34.80
C PRO A 119 12.25 -21.39 -34.58
N VAL A 120 11.47 -22.48 -34.49
CA VAL A 120 10.04 -22.38 -34.18
C VAL A 120 9.88 -21.87 -32.75
N SER A 121 9.35 -20.67 -32.60
CA SER A 121 9.12 -20.03 -31.31
C SER A 121 7.80 -19.27 -31.32
N VAL A 122 7.22 -19.06 -30.14
CA VAL A 122 6.05 -18.20 -29.97
C VAL A 122 6.42 -17.18 -28.90
N LEU A 123 6.55 -15.92 -29.31
CA LEU A 123 6.74 -14.81 -28.41
C LEU A 123 5.38 -14.29 -27.99
N THR A 124 5.12 -14.32 -26.69
CA THR A 124 3.98 -13.66 -26.08
C THR A 124 4.49 -12.49 -25.26
N LYS A 125 4.01 -11.29 -25.56
CA LYS A 125 4.37 -10.06 -24.86
C LYS A 125 3.10 -9.43 -24.28
N GLY A 126 3.18 -9.04 -23.01
CA GLY A 126 2.15 -8.24 -22.34
C GLY A 126 2.69 -6.84 -22.09
N GLU A 127 1.99 -5.83 -22.57
CA GLU A 127 2.33 -4.43 -22.40
C GLU A 127 1.26 -3.73 -21.57
N CYS A 128 1.70 -2.92 -20.61
CA CYS A 128 0.84 -2.09 -19.78
C CYS A 128 1.55 -0.76 -19.56
N ASN A 129 0.88 0.34 -19.88
CA ASN A 129 1.38 1.68 -19.65
C ASN A 129 0.51 2.36 -18.59
N ALA A 130 0.89 2.20 -17.32
CA ALA A 130 0.09 2.66 -16.19
C ALA A 130 0.91 3.54 -15.24
N PHE A 131 0.30 4.63 -14.78
CA PHE A 131 0.90 5.60 -13.87
C PHE A 131 -0.02 5.83 -12.67
N PRO A 132 0.45 5.61 -11.44
CA PRO A 132 -0.29 6.02 -10.27
C PRO A 132 -0.30 7.56 -10.19
N SER A 133 -1.45 8.12 -9.82
CA SER A 133 -1.59 9.55 -9.56
C SER A 133 -2.28 9.77 -8.24
N TRP A 134 -1.76 10.73 -7.47
CA TRP A 134 -2.27 11.12 -6.16
C TRP A 134 -2.54 12.62 -6.15
N PRO A 135 -3.73 13.06 -6.61
CA PRO A 135 -4.06 14.48 -6.75
C PRO A 135 -4.26 15.20 -5.41
N THR A 136 -4.55 14.47 -4.32
CA THR A 136 -4.80 15.04 -2.99
C THR A 136 -3.60 14.94 -2.04
N VAL A 137 -2.38 14.79 -2.58
CA VAL A 137 -1.17 14.64 -1.77
C VAL A 137 -0.96 15.81 -0.79
N ASP A 138 -1.32 17.02 -1.21
CA ASP A 138 -1.21 18.25 -0.39
C ASP A 138 -2.11 18.24 0.86
N ARG A 139 -3.08 17.32 0.93
CA ARG A 139 -3.98 17.16 2.09
C ARG A 139 -3.54 16.05 3.04
N CYS A 140 -2.39 15.42 2.77
CA CYS A 140 -1.89 14.29 3.53
C CYS A 140 -0.72 14.74 4.42
N PHE A 141 -0.62 14.14 5.60
CA PHE A 141 0.48 14.41 6.53
C PHE A 141 1.25 13.12 6.77
N ASN A 142 2.57 13.22 6.77
CA ASN A 142 3.46 12.10 7.09
C ASN A 142 4.21 12.41 8.39
N LEU A 143 3.98 11.59 9.42
CA LEU A 143 4.63 11.69 10.71
C LEU A 143 5.76 10.65 10.76
N TYR A 144 6.99 11.14 10.84
CA TYR A 144 8.18 10.32 11.09
C TYR A 144 8.34 10.05 12.59
N THR A 145 8.44 8.78 12.97
CA THR A 145 8.47 8.34 14.37
C THR A 145 9.86 7.91 14.86
N ALA A 146 10.84 7.73 13.97
CA ALA A 146 12.17 7.24 14.36
C ALA A 146 13.16 8.34 14.82
N SER A 147 12.85 9.63 14.69
CA SER A 147 13.68 10.70 15.28
C SER A 147 13.33 11.03 16.74
N ALA A 148 12.38 10.34 17.35
CA ALA A 148 12.04 10.57 18.75
C ALA A 148 13.09 9.91 19.66
N SER A 149 14.11 10.67 20.04
CA SER A 149 15.05 10.28 21.09
C SER A 149 14.40 10.21 22.48
N THR A 150 13.15 10.64 22.63
CA THR A 150 12.25 10.42 23.78
C THR A 150 10.83 10.85 23.39
N TRP A 151 9.82 10.02 23.65
CA TRP A 151 8.44 10.48 23.74
C TRP A 151 8.20 10.86 25.20
N ALA A 152 8.02 12.16 25.47
CA ALA A 152 7.74 12.67 26.82
C ALA A 152 6.35 12.26 27.33
#